data_AF-A0A3Q2PSU0-F1
#
_entry.id   AF-A0A3Q2PSU0-F1
#
_cell.length_a   1.000
_cell.length_b   1.000
_cell.length_c   1.000
_cell.angle_alpha   90.00
_cell.angle_beta   90.00
_cell.angle_gamma   90.00
#
_symmetry.space_group_name_H-M   'P 1'
#
loop_
_entity.id
_entity.type
_entity.pdbx_description
1 polymer ?
#
loop_
_entity_poly.entity_id
_entity_poly.type
_entity_poly.pdbx_seq_one_letter_code
_entity_poly.pdbx_strand_id
1 'polypeptide(L)'
;MKTQAVFSLLVLLSVAWLSQAAERLLLVGPMEPKDCTAKMKEMVNAGNQNCAPTKTFIVSTQAEVDPLCKGIEGNMKKPADKIFKVVDCNHDRKSNFPDCKYSGNAHTKTKLYLECEPEIQGRTVLYFKGCITDLDVVTGIQW
;
A
#
# COMPACT_ATOMS: atom_id res chain seq x y z
N MET A 1 15.23 54.40 0.86
CA MET A 1 16.44 53.56 1.03
C MET A 1 16.48 53.15 2.50
N LYS A 2 16.50 51.89 2.92
CA LYS A 2 16.94 50.64 2.30
C LYS A 2 16.01 49.49 2.69
N THR A 3 15.63 48.71 1.69
CA THR A 3 15.18 47.31 1.77
C THR A 3 16.24 46.42 2.43
N GLN A 4 15.85 45.16 2.72
CA GLN A 4 16.62 44.01 3.23
C GLN A 4 16.40 43.78 4.74
N ALA A 5 15.95 42.62 5.24
CA ALA A 5 15.95 41.27 4.71
C ALA A 5 14.75 40.50 5.27
N VAL A 6 13.84 40.07 4.39
CA VAL A 6 12.73 39.16 4.74
C VAL A 6 12.72 38.04 3.70
N PHE A 7 13.76 37.22 3.65
CA PHE A 7 13.79 36.07 2.73
C PHE A 7 14.44 34.79 3.27
N SER A 8 14.96 34.76 4.49
CA SER A 8 15.76 33.60 4.95
C SER A 8 15.07 32.67 5.97
N LEU A 9 13.79 32.86 6.30
CA LEU A 9 13.09 32.05 7.32
C LEU A 9 11.95 31.16 6.80
N LEU A 10 11.60 31.24 5.52
CA LEU A 10 10.49 30.46 4.95
C LEU A 10 10.91 29.12 4.31
N VAL A 11 12.21 28.80 4.27
CA VAL A 11 12.71 27.60 3.56
C VAL A 11 12.86 26.37 4.48
N LEU A 12 12.66 26.49 5.80
CA LEU A 12 12.94 25.40 6.75
C LEU A 12 11.71 24.60 7.22
N LEU A 13 10.49 24.86 6.71
CA LEU A 13 9.28 24.16 7.17
C LEU A 13 8.80 23.02 6.27
N SER A 14 9.47 22.72 5.16
CA SER A 14 8.99 21.71 4.18
C SER A 14 9.53 20.29 4.36
N VAL A 15 10.21 19.95 5.46
CA VAL A 15 10.86 18.62 5.61
C VAL A 15 10.24 17.69 6.66
N ALA A 16 9.07 18.03 7.21
CA ALA A 16 8.42 17.22 8.24
C ALA A 16 7.25 16.33 7.75
N TRP A 17 6.93 16.32 6.45
CA TRP A 17 5.82 15.52 5.90
C TRP A 17 6.28 14.51 4.84
N LEU A 18 7.08 13.51 5.22
CA LEU A 18 7.30 12.34 4.36
C LEU A 18 7.32 11.00 5.12
N SER A 19 7.20 10.99 6.45
CA SER A 19 7.44 9.78 7.26
C SER A 19 6.21 8.95 7.63
N GLN A 20 4.98 9.30 7.21
CA GLN A 20 3.78 8.50 7.48
C GLN A 20 3.10 7.90 6.24
N ALA A 21 3.53 8.27 5.02
CA ALA A 21 2.91 7.77 3.79
C ALA A 21 3.32 6.33 3.41
N ALA A 22 4.49 5.87 3.87
CA ALA A 22 5.05 4.58 3.45
C ALA A 22 4.27 3.37 4.00
N GLU A 23 3.61 3.49 5.16
CA GLU A 23 2.95 2.34 5.78
C GLU A 23 1.60 1.96 5.17
N ARG A 24 0.99 2.83 4.37
CA ARG A 24 -0.33 2.53 3.79
C ARG A 24 -0.31 2.38 2.27
N LEU A 25 0.78 2.75 1.61
CA LEU A 25 0.88 2.78 0.14
C LEU A 25 0.49 1.42 -0.47
N LEU A 26 -0.32 1.47 -1.52
CA LEU A 26 -0.68 0.30 -2.30
C LEU A 26 0.55 -0.32 -2.97
N LEU A 27 0.79 -1.62 -2.75
CA LEU A 27 1.88 -2.35 -3.39
C LEU A 27 1.34 -3.05 -4.64
N VAL A 28 1.42 -2.34 -5.78
CA VAL A 28 0.95 -2.84 -7.08
C VAL A 28 2.14 -3.29 -7.92
N GLY A 29 2.07 -4.49 -8.47
CA GLY A 29 3.08 -4.96 -9.40
C GLY A 29 3.09 -6.48 -9.60
N PRO A 30 4.01 -6.99 -10.42
CA PRO A 30 4.19 -8.43 -10.58
C PRO A 30 4.62 -9.06 -9.26
N MET A 31 3.92 -10.13 -8.86
CA MET A 31 4.15 -10.81 -7.59
C MET A 31 3.72 -12.27 -7.64
N GLU A 32 4.58 -13.17 -7.17
CA GLU A 32 4.25 -14.55 -6.81
C GLU A 32 4.50 -14.81 -5.32
N PRO A 33 3.83 -15.83 -4.72
CA PRO A 33 4.04 -16.19 -3.32
C PRO A 33 5.51 -16.38 -2.90
N LYS A 34 6.33 -16.94 -3.79
CA LYS A 34 7.76 -17.18 -3.52
C LYS A 34 8.59 -15.90 -3.43
N ASP A 35 8.10 -14.80 -3.97
CA ASP A 35 8.82 -13.52 -4.06
C ASP A 35 8.67 -12.69 -2.78
N CYS A 36 7.78 -13.07 -1.86
CA CYS A 36 7.45 -12.31 -0.66
C CYS A 36 8.65 -11.84 0.13
N THR A 37 9.64 -12.70 0.38
CA THR A 37 10.81 -12.32 1.17
C THR A 37 11.63 -11.22 0.48
N ALA A 38 11.88 -11.37 -0.84
CA ALA A 38 12.63 -10.39 -1.60
C ALA A 38 11.88 -9.05 -1.71
N LYS A 39 10.59 -9.10 -2.03
CA LYS A 39 9.76 -7.91 -2.24
C LYS A 39 9.47 -7.15 -0.95
N MET A 40 9.24 -7.84 0.17
CA MET A 40 9.13 -7.20 1.48
C MET A 40 10.42 -6.48 1.87
N LYS A 41 11.59 -7.10 1.61
CA LYS A 41 12.89 -6.46 1.86
C LYS A 41 13.10 -5.20 1.02
N GLU A 42 12.76 -5.27 -0.28
CA GLU A 42 12.96 -4.17 -1.23
C GLU A 42 11.98 -3.01 -1.02
N MET A 43 10.70 -3.29 -0.78
CA MET A 43 9.64 -2.29 -0.90
C MET A 43 9.03 -1.86 0.43
N VAL A 44 9.13 -2.69 1.47
CA VAL A 44 8.39 -2.48 2.74
C VAL A 44 9.34 -2.28 3.91
N ASN A 45 10.36 -3.12 4.01
CA ASN A 45 11.36 -3.03 5.07
C ASN A 45 12.52 -2.09 4.70
N ALA A 46 12.54 -1.55 3.47
CA ALA A 46 13.54 -0.58 3.06
C ALA A 46 13.44 0.70 3.92
N GLY A 47 14.51 1.00 4.66
CA GLY A 47 14.53 2.12 5.59
C GLY A 47 13.90 1.85 6.96
N ASN A 48 13.35 0.65 7.19
CA ASN A 48 12.83 0.23 8.50
C ASN A 48 13.88 -0.56 9.29
N GLN A 49 13.78 -0.53 10.62
CA GLN A 49 14.67 -1.28 11.53
C GLN A 49 14.04 -2.59 12.04
N ASN A 50 12.83 -2.92 11.58
CA ASN A 50 12.04 -4.07 12.03
C ASN A 50 11.44 -4.82 10.83
N CYS A 51 11.10 -6.09 11.03
CA CYS A 51 10.32 -6.85 10.06
C CYS A 51 8.86 -6.41 10.10
N ALA A 52 8.32 -5.89 8.99
CA ALA A 52 6.89 -5.63 8.89
C ALA A 52 6.10 -6.94 9.08
N PRO A 53 4.95 -6.93 9.79
CA PRO A 53 4.25 -8.15 10.16
C PRO A 53 3.54 -8.82 8.97
N THR A 54 2.85 -8.03 8.15
CA THR A 54 2.13 -8.52 6.96
C THR A 54 1.94 -7.40 5.94
N LYS A 55 1.88 -7.77 4.66
CA LYS A 55 1.46 -6.89 3.56
C LYS A 55 0.80 -7.66 2.43
N THR A 56 -0.20 -7.03 1.82
CA THR A 56 -0.87 -7.52 0.62
C THR A 56 -0.36 -6.78 -0.61
N PHE A 57 0.03 -7.53 -1.63
CA PHE A 57 0.41 -7.01 -2.94
C PHE A 57 -0.73 -7.27 -3.93
N ILE A 58 -1.12 -6.25 -4.69
CA ILE A 58 -2.08 -6.42 -5.78
C ILE A 58 -1.31 -6.75 -7.06
N VAL A 59 -1.60 -7.91 -7.64
CA VAL A 59 -0.91 -8.40 -8.83
C VAL A 59 -1.57 -7.81 -10.07
N SER A 60 -1.20 -6.57 -10.39
CA SER A 60 -1.78 -5.75 -11.44
C SER A 60 -0.83 -4.61 -11.82
N THR A 61 -1.29 -3.64 -12.61
CA THR A 61 -0.57 -2.40 -12.92
C THR A 61 -1.29 -1.21 -12.30
N GLN A 62 -0.55 -0.13 -12.00
CA GLN A 62 -1.16 1.07 -11.41
C GLN A 62 -2.30 1.63 -12.27
N ALA A 63 -2.13 1.62 -13.60
CA ALA A 63 -3.14 2.06 -14.56
C ALA A 63 -4.46 1.25 -14.51
N GLU A 64 -4.43 0.01 -14.01
CA GLU A 64 -5.62 -0.79 -13.79
C GLU A 64 -6.30 -0.54 -12.44
N VAL A 65 -5.57 -0.01 -11.46
CA VAL A 65 -6.09 0.26 -10.12
C VAL A 65 -6.54 1.71 -9.96
N ASP A 66 -5.83 2.68 -10.54
CA ASP A 66 -6.19 4.12 -10.45
C ASP A 66 -7.66 4.40 -10.84
N PRO A 67 -8.20 3.81 -11.93
CA PRO A 67 -9.58 4.07 -12.31
C PRO A 67 -10.63 3.60 -11.29
N LEU A 68 -10.28 2.70 -10.36
CA LEU A 68 -11.19 2.21 -9.32
C LEU A 68 -11.61 3.31 -8.35
N CYS A 69 -10.79 4.36 -8.21
CA CYS A 69 -11.04 5.49 -7.34
C CYS A 69 -11.65 6.69 -8.05
N LYS A 70 -11.99 6.56 -9.34
CA LYS A 70 -12.59 7.66 -10.10
C LYS A 70 -13.93 8.07 -9.50
N GLY A 71 -14.01 9.32 -9.03
CA GLY A 71 -15.21 9.87 -8.40
C GLY A 71 -15.47 9.37 -6.97
N ILE A 72 -14.47 8.76 -6.33
CA ILE A 72 -14.51 8.31 -4.94
C ILE A 72 -13.46 9.09 -4.15
N GLU A 73 -13.86 9.68 -3.04
CA GLU A 73 -12.97 10.30 -2.06
C GLU A 73 -13.16 9.59 -0.71
N GLY A 74 -12.05 9.20 -0.08
CA GLY A 74 -12.05 8.38 1.12
C GLY A 74 -12.36 6.91 0.83
N ASN A 75 -13.04 6.24 1.76
CA ASN A 75 -13.26 4.79 1.68
C ASN A 75 -14.29 4.42 0.62
N MET A 76 -13.97 3.40 -0.20
CA MET A 76 -14.95 2.78 -1.08
C MET A 76 -16.11 2.19 -0.27
N LYS A 77 -17.35 2.55 -0.59
CA LYS A 77 -18.56 2.02 0.07
C LYS A 77 -18.90 0.58 -0.35
N LYS A 78 -18.37 0.16 -1.49
CA LYS A 78 -18.57 -1.17 -2.09
C LYS A 78 -17.24 -1.61 -2.70
N PRO A 79 -16.97 -2.91 -2.78
CA PRO A 79 -15.72 -3.36 -3.37
C PRO A 79 -15.73 -3.10 -4.87
N ALA A 80 -14.55 -3.00 -5.47
CA ALA A 80 -14.42 -2.96 -6.92
C ALA A 80 -15.08 -4.18 -7.58
N ASP A 81 -15.81 -3.95 -8.68
CA ASP A 81 -16.44 -5.04 -9.44
C ASP A 81 -15.41 -5.91 -10.15
N LYS A 82 -14.29 -5.31 -10.56
CA LYS A 82 -13.16 -6.03 -11.17
C LYS A 82 -12.52 -6.96 -10.14
N ILE A 83 -12.22 -8.18 -10.60
CA ILE A 83 -11.54 -9.20 -9.82
C ILE A 83 -10.04 -9.06 -10.03
N PHE A 84 -9.29 -9.14 -8.93
CA PHE A 84 -7.85 -9.06 -8.90
C PHE A 84 -7.25 -10.32 -8.30
N LYS A 85 -6.02 -10.62 -8.70
CA LYS A 85 -5.14 -11.49 -7.93
C LYS A 85 -4.42 -10.63 -6.89
N VAL A 86 -4.33 -11.12 -5.66
CA VAL A 86 -3.50 -10.55 -4.60
C VAL A 86 -2.58 -11.60 -3.99
N VAL A 87 -1.48 -11.16 -3.39
CA VAL A 87 -0.57 -12.02 -2.64
C VAL A 87 -0.35 -11.42 -1.26
N ASP A 88 -0.73 -12.18 -0.24
CA ASP A 88 -0.46 -11.83 1.16
C ASP A 88 0.90 -12.37 1.57
N CYS A 89 1.79 -11.48 2.00
CA CYS A 89 3.09 -11.81 2.56
C CYS A 89 3.03 -11.73 4.08
N ASN A 90 3.13 -12.88 4.74
CA ASN A 90 3.05 -12.98 6.19
C ASN A 90 4.42 -13.29 6.77
N HIS A 91 4.84 -12.50 7.77
CA HIS A 91 6.09 -12.75 8.47
C HIS A 91 6.05 -14.09 9.19
N ASP A 92 7.15 -14.84 9.16
CA ASP A 92 7.24 -16.17 9.79
C ASP A 92 7.22 -16.11 11.34
N ARG A 93 7.28 -14.91 11.92
CA ARG A 93 7.34 -14.59 13.36
C ARG A 93 8.56 -15.16 14.09
N LYS A 94 9.56 -15.64 13.35
CA LYS A 94 10.78 -16.29 13.89
C LYS A 94 12.04 -15.56 13.46
N SER A 95 12.08 -15.15 12.21
CA SER A 95 13.16 -14.36 11.65
C SER A 95 13.16 -12.94 12.23
N ASN A 96 14.34 -12.31 12.24
CA ASN A 96 14.54 -10.96 12.77
C ASN A 96 15.25 -10.12 11.72
N PHE A 97 15.10 -8.79 11.83
CA PHE A 97 15.80 -7.86 10.96
C PHE A 97 17.34 -8.04 11.11
N PRO A 98 18.12 -8.03 10.00
CA PRO A 98 17.74 -7.75 8.62
C PRO A 98 17.29 -8.96 7.78
N ASP A 99 17.23 -10.16 8.37
CA ASP A 99 16.99 -11.44 7.69
C ASP A 99 15.53 -11.90 7.77
N CYS A 100 14.60 -10.95 7.69
CA CYS A 100 13.16 -11.20 7.74
C CYS A 100 12.73 -12.19 6.64
N LYS A 101 11.93 -13.19 7.01
CA LYS A 101 11.39 -14.23 6.13
C LYS A 101 9.88 -14.17 6.11
N TYR A 102 9.33 -14.38 4.92
CA TYR A 102 7.90 -14.26 4.66
C TYR A 102 7.39 -15.47 3.88
N SER A 103 6.22 -15.97 4.28
CA SER A 103 5.42 -16.89 3.48
C SER A 103 4.41 -16.10 2.64
N GLY A 104 4.23 -16.51 1.39
CA GLY A 104 3.23 -15.93 0.49
C GLY A 104 1.99 -16.79 0.38
N ASN A 105 0.82 -16.15 0.34
CA ASN A 105 -0.45 -16.79 0.00
C ASN A 105 -1.11 -16.05 -1.17
N ALA A 106 -1.49 -16.76 -2.24
CA ALA A 106 -2.12 -16.15 -3.40
C ALA A 106 -3.64 -16.32 -3.37
N HIS A 107 -4.34 -15.21 -3.59
CA HIS A 107 -5.79 -15.20 -3.77
C HIS A 107 -6.08 -14.73 -5.19
N THR A 108 -6.68 -15.59 -6.01
CA THR A 108 -6.88 -15.32 -7.45
C THR A 108 -8.22 -14.67 -7.77
N LYS A 109 -9.15 -14.62 -6.81
CA LYS A 109 -10.49 -14.07 -6.95
C LYS A 109 -10.78 -13.08 -5.82
N THR A 110 -10.15 -11.92 -5.90
CA THR A 110 -10.26 -10.90 -4.86
C THR A 110 -10.95 -9.65 -5.39
N LYS A 111 -11.96 -9.17 -4.66
CA LYS A 111 -12.48 -7.81 -4.88
C LYS A 111 -11.83 -6.84 -3.88
N LEU A 112 -11.42 -5.68 -4.37
CA LEU A 112 -10.64 -4.72 -3.58
C LEU A 112 -11.54 -3.73 -2.84
N TYR A 113 -11.21 -3.45 -1.58
CA TYR A 113 -11.65 -2.27 -0.84
C TYR A 113 -10.47 -1.32 -0.66
N LEU A 114 -10.59 -0.13 -1.24
CA LEU A 114 -9.55 0.89 -1.21
C LEU A 114 -10.03 2.11 -0.41
N GLU A 115 -9.08 2.80 0.18
CA GLU A 115 -9.22 4.21 0.57
C GLU A 115 -8.55 5.05 -0.52
N CYS A 116 -9.36 5.88 -1.16
CA CYS A 116 -9.00 6.73 -2.28
C CYS A 116 -8.68 8.13 -1.75
N GLU A 117 -7.45 8.61 -1.93
CA GLU A 117 -7.14 10.03 -1.70
C GLU A 117 -7.25 10.84 -3.01
N PRO A 118 -7.57 12.14 -2.93
CA PRO A 118 -7.61 13.01 -4.10
C PRO A 118 -6.27 13.00 -4.84
N GLU A 119 -6.33 13.09 -6.18
CA GLU A 119 -5.12 13.08 -7.02
C GLU A 119 -4.18 14.23 -6.65
N ILE A 120 -3.01 13.90 -6.14
CA ILE A 120 -1.90 14.85 -6.01
C ILE A 120 -1.02 14.65 -7.24
N GLN A 121 -0.99 15.64 -8.13
CA GLN A 121 -0.17 15.63 -9.36
C GLN A 121 -0.47 14.48 -10.35
N GLY A 122 -1.75 14.10 -10.52
CA GLY A 122 -2.16 13.10 -11.53
C GLY A 122 -1.79 11.65 -11.16
N ARG A 123 -1.48 11.39 -9.90
CA ARG A 123 -1.40 10.03 -9.33
C ARG A 123 -2.41 9.93 -8.21
N THR A 124 -3.30 8.94 -8.29
CA THR A 124 -4.16 8.60 -7.16
C THR A 124 -3.29 7.93 -6.09
N VAL A 125 -3.26 8.49 -4.89
CA VAL A 125 -2.65 7.80 -3.75
C VAL A 125 -3.69 6.82 -3.22
N LEU A 126 -3.37 5.54 -3.34
CA LEU A 126 -4.25 4.45 -2.96
C LEU A 126 -3.75 3.81 -1.68
N TYR A 127 -4.67 3.55 -0.76
CA TYR A 127 -4.39 2.78 0.43
C TYR A 127 -5.23 1.52 0.44
N PHE A 128 -4.58 0.40 0.76
CA PHE A 128 -5.27 -0.87 0.92
C PHE A 128 -6.02 -0.89 2.24
N LYS A 129 -7.36 -0.98 2.21
CA LYS A 129 -8.16 -1.18 3.43
C LYS A 129 -8.43 -2.64 3.70
N GLY A 130 -8.60 -3.42 2.65
CA GLY A 130 -8.88 -4.84 2.76
C GLY A 130 -9.32 -5.43 1.43
N CYS A 131 -9.64 -6.70 1.49
CA CYS A 131 -10.10 -7.48 0.36
C CYS A 131 -11.23 -8.39 0.81
N ILE A 132 -12.17 -8.65 -0.11
CA ILE A 132 -13.05 -9.82 -0.01
C ILE A 132 -12.43 -10.91 -0.88
N THR A 133 -12.04 -11.99 -0.25
CA THR A 133 -11.59 -13.22 -0.89
C THR A 133 -12.72 -14.26 -0.88
N ASP A 134 -12.59 -15.34 -1.65
CA ASP A 134 -13.51 -16.50 -1.60
C ASP A 134 -13.67 -17.06 -0.17
N LEU A 135 -12.64 -16.93 0.69
CA LEU A 135 -12.68 -17.34 2.10
C LEU A 135 -13.55 -16.43 2.97
N ASP A 136 -13.62 -15.12 2.68
CA ASP A 136 -14.44 -14.17 3.44
C ASP A 136 -15.93 -14.34 3.12
N VAL A 137 -16.26 -14.72 1.87
CA VAL A 137 -17.62 -15.09 1.46
C VAL A 137 -18.10 -16.35 2.18
N VAL A 138 -17.20 -17.31 2.41
CA VAL A 138 -17.51 -18.57 3.13
C VAL A 138 -17.59 -18.35 4.65
N THR A 139 -16.83 -17.41 5.21
CA THR A 139 -16.76 -17.16 6.66
C THR A 139 -17.64 -16.02 7.17
N GLY A 140 -18.27 -15.24 6.27
CA GLY A 140 -19.23 -14.18 6.64
C GLY A 140 -18.60 -12.94 7.27
N ILE A 141 -17.30 -12.69 7.06
CA ILE A 141 -16.59 -11.53 7.60
C ILE A 141 -16.94 -10.30 6.75
N GLN A 142 -17.60 -9.31 7.38
CA GLN A 142 -17.79 -7.97 6.81
C GLN A 142 -16.73 -7.03 7.36
N TRP A 143 -16.02 -6.35 6.45
CA TRP A 143 -15.03 -5.31 6.74
C TRP A 143 -15.67 -3.91 6.75
#